data_AF-A0A7G8VGD4-F1
#
_entry.id   AF-A0A7G8VGD4-F1
#
_cell.length_a   1.000
_cell.length_b   1.000
_cell.length_c   1.000
_cell.angle_alpha   90.00
_cell.angle_beta   90.00
_cell.angle_gamma   90.00
#
_symmetry.space_group_name_H-M   'P 1'
#
loop_
_entity.id
_entity.type
_entity.pdbx_description
1 polymer ?
#
loop_
_entity_poly.entity_id
_entity_poly.type
_entity_poly.pdbx_seq_one_letter_code
_entity_poly.pdbx_strand_id
1 'polypeptide(L)'
;MRKFHLPVIVVVPDDLSLVPSHQGEFLFTIQKPLPPPAGYASWLDYAVEGFSTRQAWLESLWETWVDDTAVELDRDEIRESARLELRALRKAAGAADS
;
A
#
# COMPACT_ATOMS: atom_id res chain seq x y z
N MET A 1 -2.41 -25.57 23.31
CA MET A 1 -2.32 -25.35 21.84
C MET A 1 -3.72 -25.02 21.31
N ARG A 2 -3.97 -23.80 20.81
CA ARG A 2 -5.22 -23.44 20.12
C ARG A 2 -4.92 -23.31 18.63
N LYS A 3 -5.60 -24.12 17.80
CA LYS A 3 -5.58 -24.01 16.34
C LYS A 3 -6.58 -22.93 15.94
N PHE A 4 -6.13 -21.89 15.25
CA PHE A 4 -7.01 -20.91 14.61
C PHE A 4 -7.38 -21.42 13.22
N HIS A 5 -8.67 -21.57 12.96
CA HIS A 5 -9.22 -21.88 11.65
C HIS A 5 -9.65 -20.54 11.03
N LEU A 6 -8.83 -20.00 10.13
CA LEU A 6 -9.20 -18.84 9.33
C LEU A 6 -9.83 -19.36 8.03
N PRO A 7 -11.04 -18.92 7.64
CA PRO A 7 -11.58 -19.27 6.34
C PRO A 7 -10.72 -18.63 5.26
N VAL A 8 -10.16 -19.46 4.39
CA VAL A 8 -9.50 -19.00 3.16
C VAL A 8 -10.61 -18.47 2.26
N ILE A 9 -10.75 -17.15 2.19
CA ILE A 9 -11.61 -16.51 1.19
C ILE A 9 -10.83 -16.54 -0.12
N VAL A 10 -11.08 -17.57 -0.93
CA VAL A 10 -10.62 -17.61 -2.32
C VAL A 10 -11.58 -16.74 -3.14
N VAL A 11 -11.24 -15.47 -3.30
CA VAL A 11 -11.84 -14.67 -4.38
C VAL A 11 -11.14 -15.14 -5.65
N VAL A 12 -11.80 -16.00 -6.43
CA VAL A 12 -11.33 -16.34 -7.78
C VAL A 12 -11.73 -15.16 -8.68
N PRO A 13 -10.79 -14.35 -9.20
CA PRO A 13 -11.12 -13.40 -10.25
C PRO A 13 -11.27 -14.17 -11.56
N ASP A 14 -12.36 -13.93 -12.29
CA ASP A 14 -12.71 -14.59 -13.56
C ASP A 14 -11.68 -14.38 -14.71
N ASP A 15 -10.61 -13.61 -14.49
CA ASP A 15 -9.70 -13.13 -15.55
C ASP A 15 -8.29 -13.79 -15.51
N LEU A 16 -8.12 -14.86 -14.72
CA LEU A 16 -6.84 -15.59 -14.62
C LEU A 16 -6.76 -16.71 -15.67
N SER A 17 -6.15 -16.45 -16.82
CA SER A 17 -5.81 -17.49 -17.80
C SER A 17 -4.54 -18.24 -17.39
N LEU A 18 -4.62 -19.55 -17.15
CA LEU A 18 -3.47 -20.42 -16.92
C LEU A 18 -2.82 -20.78 -18.27
N VAL A 19 -1.60 -20.29 -18.51
CA VAL A 19 -0.77 -20.75 -19.63
C VAL A 19 0.17 -21.84 -19.10
N PRO A 20 0.14 -23.07 -19.64
CA PRO A 20 1.04 -24.13 -19.18
C PRO A 20 2.45 -23.88 -19.72
N SER A 21 3.35 -23.35 -18.89
CA SER A 21 4.80 -23.42 -19.14
C SER A 21 5.39 -24.68 -18.52
N HIS A 22 6.29 -25.32 -19.26
CA HIS A 22 6.89 -26.60 -18.92
C HIS A 22 7.47 -26.67 -17.51
N GLN A 23 7.06 -27.70 -16.77
CA GLN A 23 7.65 -28.23 -15.53
C GLN A 23 7.96 -27.20 -14.44
N GLY A 24 6.94 -26.92 -13.61
CA GLY A 24 7.14 -26.52 -12.21
C GLY A 24 7.01 -25.03 -11.90
N GLU A 25 6.95 -24.16 -12.91
CA GLU A 25 6.78 -22.72 -12.71
C GLU A 25 5.45 -22.25 -13.31
N PHE A 26 4.57 -21.72 -12.46
CA PHE A 26 3.36 -21.00 -12.86
C PHE A 26 3.70 -19.53 -13.08
N LEU A 27 3.67 -19.08 -14.33
CA LEU A 27 3.76 -17.67 -14.68
C LEU A 27 2.36 -17.05 -14.63
N PHE A 28 2.13 -16.20 -13.63
CA PHE A 28 0.94 -15.36 -13.57
C PHE A 28 1.18 -14.12 -14.42
N THR A 29 0.57 -14.08 -15.60
CA THR A 29 0.54 -12.88 -16.44
C THR A 29 -0.72 -12.08 -16.15
N ILE A 30 -0.56 -10.91 -15.52
CA ILE A 30 -1.66 -9.94 -15.36
C ILE A 30 -1.86 -9.26 -16.72
N GLN A 31 -2.86 -9.70 -17.49
CA GLN A 31 -3.16 -9.14 -18.82
C GLN A 31 -3.75 -7.72 -18.73
N LYS A 32 -4.44 -7.42 -17.63
CA LYS A 32 -5.04 -6.12 -17.36
C LYS A 32 -4.81 -5.77 -15.89
N PRO A 33 -4.30 -4.56 -15.57
CA PRO A 33 -4.14 -4.15 -14.19
C PRO A 33 -5.49 -4.24 -13.48
N LEU A 34 -5.50 -4.86 -12.30
CA LEU A 34 -6.68 -4.94 -11.46
C LEU A 34 -7.21 -3.53 -11.18
N PRO A 35 -8.53 -3.32 -11.09
CA PRO A 35 -9.06 -2.03 -10.67
C PRO A 35 -8.66 -1.74 -9.20
N PRO A 36 -8.53 -0.47 -8.81
CA PRO A 36 -8.30 -0.11 -7.41
C PRO A 36 -9.46 -0.58 -6.52
N PRO A 37 -9.23 -0.75 -5.21
CA PRO A 37 -10.28 -1.09 -4.26
C PRO A 37 -11.42 -0.07 -4.27
N ALA A 38 -12.64 -0.53 -3.94
CA ALA A 38 -13.82 0.32 -3.91
C ALA A 38 -13.61 1.53 -2.99
N GLY A 39 -14.03 2.71 -3.46
CA GLY A 39 -13.86 3.99 -2.75
C GLY A 39 -12.57 4.74 -3.08
N TYR A 40 -11.66 4.17 -3.88
CA TYR A 40 -10.42 4.81 -4.31
C TYR A 40 -10.40 5.05 -5.82
N ALA A 41 -9.99 6.25 -6.24
CA ALA A 41 -9.91 6.62 -7.66
C ALA A 41 -8.72 5.95 -8.37
N SER A 42 -7.64 5.67 -7.66
CA SER A 42 -6.46 5.00 -8.18
C SER A 42 -5.79 4.09 -7.15
N TRP A 43 -4.91 3.20 -7.60
CA TRP A 43 -4.06 2.40 -6.71
C TRP A 43 -3.15 3.26 -5.83
N LEU A 44 -2.78 4.44 -6.32
CA LEU A 44 -1.93 5.37 -5.58
C LEU A 44 -2.70 6.02 -4.42
N ASP A 45 -3.99 6.34 -4.61
CA ASP A 45 -4.86 6.81 -3.51
C ASP A 45 -5.00 5.74 -2.43
N TYR A 46 -5.27 4.50 -2.85
CA TYR A 46 -5.36 3.37 -1.93
C TYR A 46 -4.06 3.15 -1.14
N ALA A 47 -2.91 3.25 -1.82
CA ALA A 47 -1.62 3.08 -1.18
C ALA A 47 -1.37 4.19 -0.13
N VAL A 48 -1.65 5.45 -0.45
CA VAL A 48 -1.45 6.57 0.48
C VAL A 48 -2.38 6.48 1.69
N GLU A 49 -3.65 6.14 1.50
CA GLU A 49 -4.61 6.04 2.60
C GLU A 49 -4.45 4.75 3.42
N GLY A 50 -4.06 3.65 2.78
CA GLY A 50 -3.84 2.35 3.43
C GLY A 50 -2.47 2.18 4.07
N PHE A 51 -1.52 3.10 3.84
CA PHE A 51 -0.17 2.99 4.36
C PHE A 51 -0.14 3.08 5.90
N SER A 52 0.57 2.15 6.52
CA SER A 52 0.75 2.13 7.98
C SER A 52 1.83 3.13 8.41
N THR A 53 1.41 4.22 9.05
CA THR A 53 2.33 5.20 9.65
C THR A 53 3.02 4.69 10.92
N ARG A 54 2.65 3.48 11.39
CA ARG A 54 3.18 2.89 12.63
C ARG A 54 4.69 2.67 12.57
N GLN A 55 5.22 2.20 11.43
CA GLN A 55 6.65 1.92 11.34
C GLN A 55 7.46 3.21 11.45
N ALA A 56 7.11 4.23 10.67
CA ALA A 56 7.79 5.53 10.71
C ALA A 56 7.75 6.18 12.11
N TRP A 57 6.61 6.09 12.79
CA TRP A 57 6.50 6.54 14.18
C TRP A 57 7.41 5.76 15.14
N LEU A 58 7.47 4.42 15.02
CA LEU A 58 8.36 3.61 15.85
C LEU A 58 9.84 3.94 15.62
N GLU A 59 10.25 4.17 14.37
CA GLU A 59 11.61 4.61 14.07
C GLU A 59 11.90 5.98 14.71
N SER A 60 10.97 6.93 14.65
CA SER A 60 11.16 8.23 15.31
C SER A 60 11.32 8.10 16.83
N LEU A 61 10.59 7.18 17.47
CA LEU A 61 10.74 6.93 18.91
C LEU A 61 12.11 6.36 19.24
N TRP A 62 12.65 5.47 18.39
CA TRP A 62 13.98 4.94 18.57
C TRP A 62 15.05 6.02 18.39
N GLU A 63 14.91 6.89 17.39
CA GLU A 63 15.82 8.00 17.16
C GLU A 63 15.83 8.99 18.33
N THR A 64 14.66 9.40 18.85
CA THR A 64 14.56 10.27 20.03
C THR A 64 15.12 9.60 21.29
N TRP A 65 15.15 8.27 21.38
CA TRP A 65 15.81 7.58 22.49
C TRP A 65 17.35 7.62 22.40
N VAL A 66 17.91 7.67 21.18
CA VAL A 66 19.36 7.70 20.93
C VAL A 66 19.91 9.12 20.90
N ASP A 67 19.12 10.08 20.42
CA ASP A 67 19.51 11.47 20.19
C ASP A 67 18.46 12.44 20.74
N ASP A 68 18.82 13.18 21.80
CA ASP A 68 17.95 14.17 22.45
C ASP A 68 17.56 15.36 21.53
N THR A 69 18.18 15.47 20.35
CA THR A 69 17.83 16.48 19.35
C THR A 69 16.83 15.99 18.29
N ALA A 70 16.53 14.69 18.27
CA ALA A 70 15.59 14.10 17.32
C ALA A 70 14.13 14.37 17.72
N VAL A 71 13.29 14.62 16.72
CA VAL A 71 11.89 14.97 16.89
C VAL A 71 11.02 13.73 16.72
N GLU A 72 10.15 13.45 17.71
CA GLU A 72 9.12 12.42 17.57
C GLU A 72 8.13 12.83 16.48
N LEU A 73 7.83 11.92 15.56
CA LEU A 73 6.92 12.17 14.46
C LEU A 73 5.47 11.87 14.86
N ASP A 74 4.54 12.79 14.57
CA ASP A 74 3.12 12.52 14.73
C ASP A 74 2.57 11.68 13.57
N ARG A 75 1.69 10.74 13.91
CA ARG A 75 1.16 9.77 12.94
C ARG A 75 0.17 10.38 11.96
N ASP A 76 -0.59 11.39 12.37
CA ASP A 76 -1.53 12.08 11.50
C ASP A 76 -0.79 13.10 10.62
N GLU A 77 0.28 13.73 11.12
CA GLU A 77 1.19 14.56 10.33
C GLU A 77 1.91 13.78 9.22
N ILE A 78 2.39 12.57 9.50
CA ILE A 78 2.98 11.69 8.46
C ILE A 78 1.94 11.40 7.38
N ARG A 79 0.70 11.11 7.76
CA ARG A 79 -0.38 10.80 6.81
C ARG A 79 -0.71 12.00 5.95
N GLU A 80 -0.86 13.18 6.54
CA GLU A 80 -1.15 14.40 5.77
C GLU A 80 0.02 14.78 4.86
N SER A 81 1.26 14.56 5.30
CA SER A 81 2.44 14.77 4.47
C SER A 81 2.42 13.89 3.21
N ALA A 82 2.07 12.60 3.35
CA ALA A 82 1.93 11.70 2.20
C ALA A 82 0.83 12.15 1.22
N ARG A 83 -0.29 12.68 1.73
CA ARG A 83 -1.37 13.24 0.90
C ARG A 83 -0.92 14.50 0.16
N LEU A 84 -0.17 15.38 0.83
CA LEU A 84 0.36 16.60 0.22
C LEU A 84 1.38 16.27 -0.87
N GLU A 85 2.26 15.31 -0.63
CA GLU A 85 3.23 14.81 -1.62
C GLU A 85 2.49 14.26 -2.86
N LEU A 86 1.44 13.45 -2.64
CA LEU A 86 0.61 12.93 -3.73
C LEU A 86 -0.03 14.06 -4.57
N ARG A 87 -0.60 15.08 -3.91
CA ARG A 87 -1.15 16.27 -4.59
C ARG A 87 -0.07 17.00 -5.40
N ALA A 88 1.13 17.16 -4.84
CA ALA A 88 2.25 17.80 -5.52
C ALA A 88 2.69 17.01 -6.76
N LEU A 89 2.79 15.68 -6.65
CA LEU A 89 3.13 14.79 -7.76
C LEU A 89 2.08 14.83 -8.88
N ARG A 90 0.79 14.84 -8.53
CA ARG A 90 -0.31 14.99 -9.51
C ARG A 90 -0.22 16.30 -10.26
N LYS A 91 -0.02 17.39 -9.52
CA LYS A 91 0.19 18.73 -10.09
C LYS A 91 1.39 18.76 -11.04
N ALA A 92 2.52 18.16 -10.64
CA ALA A 92 3.73 18.09 -11.47
C ALA A 92 3.53 17.25 -12.73
N ALA A 93 2.74 16.18 -12.65
CA ALA A 93 2.39 15.32 -13.78
C ALA A 93 1.33 15.93 -14.73
N GLY A 94 0.78 17.11 -14.40
CA GLY A 94 -0.34 17.69 -15.14
C GLY A 94 -1.65 16.90 -15.01
N ALA A 95 -1.74 15.99 -14.03
CA ALA A 95 -2.97 15.29 -13.71
C ALA A 95 -3.85 16.21 -12.84
N ALA A 96 -5.02 16.60 -13.34
CA ALA A 96 -5.97 17.42 -12.60
C ALA A 96 -6.52 16.65 -11.39
N ASP A 97 -6.62 17.32 -10.24
CA ASP A 97 -7.32 16.81 -9.05
C ASP A 97 -8.76 16.46 -9.46
N SER A 98 -9.05 15.16 -9.57
CA SER A 98 -10.34 14.59 -9.97
C SER A 98 -11.11 14.12 -8.75
#